data_AF-X1HY64-F1
#
_entry.id   AF-X1HY64-F1
#
_cell.length_a   1.000
_cell.length_b   1.000
_cell.length_c   1.000
_cell.angle_alpha   90.00
_cell.angle_beta   90.00
_cell.angle_gamma   90.00
#
_symmetry.space_group_name_H-M   'P 1'
#
loop_
_entity.id
_entity.type
_entity.pdbx_description
1 polymer ?
#
loop_
_entity_poly.entity_id
_entity_poly.type
_entity_poly.pdbx_seq_one_letter_code
_entity_poly.pdbx_strand_id
1 'polypeptide(L)'
;VREYVVPANPKTALQLIQRGHVTEAVAYIHTAMADATNPLKSIDQVAYAALAAAKGRIMTWFNQAVKLWIDVSVAVLVPVVYSDMTFTTKTVGAIDLELYLNEETGSTLAAGKFYFGSTKTNLINAVAATVTAGDKVALVAEDCSAFLTAGVKAFVQFRPDAADGCEGADSGIYNFYPA
;
A
#
# COMPACT_ATOMS: atom_id res chain seq x y z
N VAL A 1 44.70 29.72 -8.75
CA VAL A 1 43.45 29.83 -7.95
C VAL A 1 42.37 29.09 -8.72
N ARG A 2 41.63 28.14 -8.11
CA ARG A 2 40.65 27.32 -8.85
C ARG A 2 39.47 28.20 -9.27
N GLU A 3 39.25 28.31 -10.57
CA GLU A 3 38.28 29.20 -11.25
C GLU A 3 36.82 28.77 -11.05
N TYR A 4 36.59 27.55 -10.56
CA TYR A 4 35.26 27.02 -10.29
C TYR A 4 35.16 26.61 -8.82
N VAL A 5 34.45 27.41 -8.02
CA VAL A 5 33.93 26.96 -6.74
C VAL A 5 32.84 25.94 -7.07
N VAL A 6 33.16 24.65 -6.95
CA VAL A 6 32.11 23.62 -6.85
C VAL A 6 31.39 23.91 -5.54
N PRO A 7 30.09 24.26 -5.54
CA PRO A 7 29.36 24.44 -4.30
C PRO A 7 29.50 23.15 -3.50
N ALA A 8 29.99 23.26 -2.26
CA ALA A 8 30.00 22.10 -1.37
C ALA A 8 28.57 21.57 -1.33
N ASN A 9 28.33 20.30 -1.68
CA ASN A 9 27.02 19.68 -1.55
C ASN A 9 26.62 19.83 -0.07
N PRO A 10 25.68 20.72 0.28
CA PRO A 10 25.52 21.05 1.68
C PRO A 10 25.01 19.79 2.40
N LYS A 11 25.63 19.50 3.55
CA LYS A 11 25.27 18.38 4.43
C LYS A 11 24.53 18.93 5.64
N THR A 12 23.57 19.82 5.39
CA THR A 12 22.73 20.32 6.48
C THR A 12 21.92 19.17 7.07
N ALA A 13 21.52 19.30 8.32
CA ALA A 13 20.67 18.31 8.99
C ALA A 13 19.40 18.01 8.18
N LEU A 14 18.73 19.06 7.66
CA LEU A 14 17.51 18.91 6.85
C LEU A 14 17.74 18.12 5.55
N GLN A 15 18.86 18.36 4.86
CA GLN A 15 19.18 17.60 3.65
C GLN A 15 19.56 16.15 3.97
N LEU A 16 20.19 15.90 5.11
CA LEU A 16 20.46 14.53 5.56
C LEU A 16 19.16 13.80 5.90
N ILE A 17 18.23 14.45 6.59
CA ILE A 17 16.90 13.91 6.91
C ILE A 17 16.13 13.57 5.63
N GLN A 18 16.06 14.50 4.67
CA GLN A 18 15.38 14.25 3.40
C GLN A 18 15.96 13.06 2.64
N ARG A 19 17.29 12.93 2.58
CA ARG A 19 17.97 11.79 1.95
C ARG A 19 17.75 10.49 2.74
N GLY A 20 17.62 10.59 4.07
CA GLY A 20 17.30 9.49 4.98
C GLY A 20 15.99 8.83 4.59
N HIS A 21 14.90 9.60 4.50
CA HIS A 21 13.57 9.06 4.14
C HIS A 21 13.58 8.28 2.82
N VAL A 22 14.26 8.79 1.79
CA VAL A 22 14.36 8.09 0.49
C VAL A 22 15.16 6.79 0.63
N THR A 23 16.25 6.82 1.39
CA THR A 23 17.11 5.65 1.61
C THR A 23 16.35 4.55 2.36
N GLU A 24 15.64 4.93 3.42
CA GLU A 24 14.83 4.04 4.24
C GLU A 24 13.66 3.45 3.44
N ALA A 25 12.91 4.27 2.71
CA ALA A 25 11.83 3.81 1.85
C ALA A 25 12.29 2.76 0.83
N VAL A 26 13.40 3.02 0.14
CA VAL A 26 13.97 2.09 -0.86
C VAL A 26 14.40 0.78 -0.20
N ALA A 27 15.06 0.85 0.96
CA ALA A 27 15.47 -0.33 1.71
C ALA A 27 14.26 -1.17 2.12
N TYR A 28 13.20 -0.54 2.65
CA TYR A 28 11.98 -1.23 3.06
C TYR A 28 11.27 -1.93 1.91
N ILE A 29 11.16 -1.27 0.75
CA ILE A 29 10.53 -1.88 -0.42
C ILE A 29 11.36 -3.08 -0.92
N HIS A 30 12.69 -2.98 -0.92
CA HIS A 30 13.55 -4.11 -1.27
C HIS A 30 13.44 -5.27 -0.27
N THR A 31 13.30 -4.99 1.03
CA THR A 31 13.01 -6.01 2.04
C THR A 31 11.70 -6.72 1.75
N ALA A 32 10.62 -5.98 1.47
CA ALA A 32 9.33 -6.55 1.12
C ALA A 32 9.39 -7.38 -0.19
N MET A 33 10.19 -6.96 -1.18
CA MET A 33 10.41 -7.74 -2.40
C MET A 33 11.22 -9.02 -2.17
N ALA A 34 12.13 -8.99 -1.20
CA ALA A 34 13.01 -10.11 -0.87
C ALA A 34 12.41 -11.08 0.15
N ASP A 35 11.21 -10.80 0.68
CA ASP A 35 10.53 -11.68 1.61
C ASP A 35 10.34 -13.07 1.01
N ALA A 36 10.72 -14.11 1.76
CA ALA A 36 10.75 -15.47 1.25
C ALA A 36 9.35 -16.12 1.16
N THR A 37 8.39 -15.63 1.94
CA THR A 37 7.08 -16.25 2.13
C THR A 37 6.01 -15.47 1.36
N ASN A 38 5.98 -14.16 1.53
CA ASN A 38 4.97 -13.24 1.01
C ASN A 38 5.65 -12.05 0.27
N PRO A 39 6.47 -12.32 -0.76
CA PRO A 39 7.20 -11.26 -1.47
C PRO A 39 6.26 -10.28 -2.15
N LEU A 40 6.66 -9.01 -2.19
CA LEU A 40 6.10 -8.02 -3.10
C LEU A 40 6.35 -8.45 -4.54
N LYS A 41 5.31 -8.99 -5.17
CA LYS A 41 5.37 -9.61 -6.50
C LYS A 41 4.66 -8.78 -7.56
N SER A 42 4.63 -9.30 -8.78
CA SER A 42 4.08 -8.60 -9.95
C SER A 42 2.65 -8.05 -9.73
N ILE A 43 1.81 -8.77 -8.97
CA ILE A 43 0.45 -8.31 -8.67
C ILE A 43 0.44 -7.01 -7.85
N ASP A 44 1.33 -6.90 -6.87
CA ASP A 44 1.47 -5.73 -6.00
C ASP A 44 2.09 -4.56 -6.78
N GLN A 45 3.06 -4.84 -7.65
CA GLN A 45 3.66 -3.84 -8.54
C GLN A 45 2.59 -3.24 -9.48
N VAL A 46 1.74 -4.07 -10.09
CA VAL A 46 0.61 -3.61 -10.90
C VAL A 46 -0.38 -2.81 -10.06
N ALA A 47 -0.62 -3.22 -8.81
CA ALA A 47 -1.53 -2.52 -7.90
C ALA A 47 -1.01 -1.13 -7.50
N TYR A 48 0.29 -0.99 -7.21
CA TYR A 48 0.92 0.31 -6.95
C TYR A 48 0.94 1.20 -8.21
N ALA A 49 1.14 0.63 -9.40
CA ALA A 49 0.98 1.38 -10.65
C ALA A 49 -0.48 1.85 -10.85
N ALA A 50 -1.46 1.02 -10.49
CA ALA A 50 -2.87 1.40 -10.54
C ALA A 50 -3.20 2.54 -9.56
N LEU A 51 -2.61 2.53 -8.35
CA LEU A 51 -2.70 3.62 -7.39
C LEU A 51 -2.13 4.93 -7.94
N ALA A 52 -0.93 4.87 -8.53
CA ALA A 52 -0.30 6.04 -9.17
C ALA A 52 -1.22 6.66 -10.22
N ALA A 53 -1.77 5.81 -11.09
CA ALA A 53 -2.70 6.23 -12.13
C ALA A 53 -4.02 6.79 -11.55
N ALA A 54 -4.55 6.20 -10.48
CA ALA A 54 -5.76 6.70 -9.81
C ALA A 54 -5.53 8.08 -9.16
N LYS A 55 -4.32 8.35 -8.67
CA LYS A 55 -3.89 9.66 -8.14
C LYS A 55 -3.50 10.65 -9.25
N GLY A 56 -3.67 10.31 -10.53
CA GLY A 56 -3.35 11.18 -11.68
C GLY A 56 -1.85 11.43 -11.87
N ARG A 57 -0.99 10.56 -11.32
CA ARG A 57 0.46 10.71 -11.35
C ARG A 57 1.07 9.84 -12.45
N ILE A 58 1.98 10.42 -13.22
CA ILE A 58 2.80 9.69 -14.20
C ILE A 58 4.07 9.23 -13.49
N MET A 59 3.99 8.10 -12.79
CA MET A 59 5.13 7.51 -12.11
C MET A 59 5.05 5.98 -12.09
N THR A 60 6.21 5.34 -11.94
CA THR A 60 6.31 3.88 -11.83
C THR A 60 5.69 3.39 -10.51
N TRP A 61 5.38 2.10 -10.44
CA TRP A 61 4.93 1.47 -9.19
C TRP A 61 5.91 1.69 -8.04
N PHE A 62 7.22 1.59 -8.32
CA PHE A 62 8.26 1.74 -7.32
C PHE A 62 8.29 3.16 -6.75
N ASN A 63 8.24 4.17 -7.63
CA ASN A 63 8.21 5.56 -7.19
C ASN A 63 6.92 5.88 -6.42
N GLN A 64 5.80 5.24 -6.76
CA GLN A 64 4.55 5.40 -6.01
C GLN A 64 4.63 4.77 -4.61
N ALA A 65 5.22 3.56 -4.48
CA ALA A 65 5.45 2.94 -3.18
C ALA A 65 6.40 3.78 -2.31
N VAL A 66 7.53 4.24 -2.88
CA VAL A 66 8.49 5.14 -2.19
C VAL A 66 7.80 6.43 -1.76
N LYS A 67 7.02 7.06 -2.64
CA LYS A 67 6.32 8.31 -2.31
C LYS A 67 5.34 8.12 -1.17
N LEU A 68 4.60 7.02 -1.16
CA LEU A 68 3.65 6.73 -0.10
C LEU A 68 4.35 6.52 1.24
N TRP A 69 5.44 5.74 1.24
CA TRP A 69 6.24 5.51 2.43
C TRP A 69 6.76 6.84 3.02
N ILE A 70 7.31 7.70 2.16
CA ILE A 70 7.84 9.02 2.56
C ILE A 70 6.71 9.91 3.10
N ASP A 71 5.54 9.93 2.47
CA ASP A 71 4.42 10.76 2.90
C ASP A 71 3.96 10.41 4.33
N VAL A 72 3.90 9.12 4.66
CA VAL A 72 3.53 8.63 5.98
C VAL A 72 4.62 8.91 7.01
N SER A 73 5.89 8.64 6.66
CA SER A 73 7.04 8.90 7.52
C SER A 73 7.19 10.39 7.88
N VAL A 74 7.00 11.28 6.91
CA VAL A 74 7.02 12.74 7.13
C VAL A 74 5.85 13.21 8.00
N ALA A 75 4.72 12.51 7.97
CA ALA A 75 3.60 12.75 8.86
C ALA A 75 3.84 12.20 10.29
N VAL A 76 5.00 11.61 10.57
CA VAL A 76 5.35 10.98 11.86
C VAL A 76 4.40 9.83 12.20
N LEU A 77 3.98 9.11 11.16
CA LEU A 77 3.18 7.89 11.24
C LEU A 77 4.02 6.71 10.75
N VAL A 78 3.56 5.48 10.98
CA VAL A 78 4.29 4.27 10.61
C VAL A 78 3.96 3.86 9.18
N PRO A 79 4.94 3.90 8.26
CA PRO A 79 4.73 3.44 6.89
C PRO A 79 4.54 1.92 6.84
N VAL A 80 3.72 1.48 5.88
CA VAL A 80 3.49 0.05 5.60
C VAL A 80 3.64 -0.19 4.11
N VAL A 81 4.44 -1.19 3.75
CA VAL A 81 4.46 -1.75 2.39
C VAL A 81 3.61 -3.01 2.39
N TYR A 82 2.58 -3.04 1.56
CA TYR A 82 1.69 -4.19 1.47
C TYR A 82 2.13 -5.11 0.36
N SER A 83 2.12 -6.42 0.60
CA SER A 83 2.53 -7.44 -0.36
C SER A 83 1.59 -8.63 -0.37
N ASP A 84 1.67 -9.38 -1.46
CA ASP A 84 1.01 -10.66 -1.65
C ASP A 84 -0.50 -10.64 -1.36
N MET A 85 -1.26 -9.77 -2.05
CA MET A 85 -2.71 -9.91 -2.00
C MET A 85 -3.13 -11.23 -2.63
N THR A 86 -3.78 -12.07 -1.83
CA THR A 86 -4.32 -13.35 -2.28
C THR A 86 -5.82 -13.41 -2.02
N PHE A 87 -6.54 -13.99 -2.99
CA PHE A 87 -7.97 -14.27 -2.88
C PHE A 87 -8.15 -15.79 -2.86
N THR A 88 -8.64 -16.32 -1.75
CA THR A 88 -8.96 -17.75 -1.62
C THR A 88 -10.36 -18.03 -2.17
N THR A 89 -11.30 -17.11 -1.92
CA THR A 89 -12.68 -17.19 -2.43
C THR A 89 -13.07 -15.85 -3.04
N LYS A 90 -13.70 -15.91 -4.22
CA LYS A 90 -14.10 -14.72 -5.00
C LYS A 90 -15.62 -14.63 -5.20
N THR A 91 -16.42 -15.43 -4.51
CA THR A 91 -17.87 -15.41 -4.66
C THR A 91 -18.45 -14.15 -4.05
N VAL A 92 -19.37 -13.48 -4.74
CA VAL A 92 -19.93 -12.19 -4.27
C VAL A 92 -20.47 -12.24 -2.84
N GLY A 93 -21.07 -13.37 -2.41
CA GLY A 93 -21.62 -13.56 -1.07
C GLY A 93 -20.67 -14.17 -0.03
N ALA A 94 -19.41 -14.42 -0.39
CA ALA A 94 -18.40 -15.01 0.49
C ALA A 94 -16.99 -14.72 -0.03
N ILE A 95 -16.53 -13.49 0.10
CA ILE A 95 -15.17 -13.09 -0.29
C ILE A 95 -14.19 -13.46 0.82
N ASP A 96 -13.13 -14.18 0.45
CA ASP A 96 -11.97 -14.44 1.30
C ASP A 96 -10.73 -13.84 0.62
N LEU A 97 -10.10 -12.88 1.30
CA LEU A 97 -8.87 -12.27 0.82
C LEU A 97 -7.94 -11.94 1.98
N GLU A 98 -6.64 -11.91 1.68
CA GLU A 98 -5.59 -11.59 2.63
C GLU A 98 -4.55 -10.69 1.96
N LEU A 99 -3.92 -9.82 2.73
CA LEU A 99 -2.84 -8.94 2.30
C LEU A 99 -1.83 -8.76 3.44
N TYR A 100 -0.56 -9.01 3.17
CA TYR A 100 0.50 -9.02 4.19
C TYR A 100 1.06 -7.62 4.46
N LEU A 101 1.48 -7.41 5.70
CA LEU A 101 1.99 -6.15 6.22
C LEU A 101 3.52 -6.19 6.33
N ASN A 102 4.19 -5.20 5.73
CA ASN A 102 5.60 -4.92 5.98
C ASN A 102 5.69 -3.53 6.62
N GLU A 103 5.35 -3.46 7.90
CA GLU A 103 5.37 -2.21 8.70
C GLU A 103 6.80 -1.83 9.05
N GLU A 104 7.11 -0.53 9.07
CA GLU A 104 8.40 -0.06 9.60
C GLU A 104 8.55 -0.39 11.09
N THR A 105 7.48 -0.16 11.84
CA THR A 105 7.36 -0.58 13.23
C THR A 105 6.24 -1.61 13.31
N GLY A 106 6.59 -2.88 13.49
CA GLY A 106 5.64 -3.98 13.51
C GLY A 106 4.55 -3.82 14.57
N SER A 107 3.35 -4.32 14.24
CA SER A 107 2.15 -4.30 15.09
C SER A 107 1.62 -2.90 15.41
N THR A 108 1.81 -1.93 14.52
CA THR A 108 1.28 -0.58 14.71
C THR A 108 -0.13 -0.44 14.13
N LEU A 109 -0.39 -1.06 12.99
CA LEU A 109 -1.70 -1.08 12.34
C LEU A 109 -2.73 -1.76 13.27
N ALA A 110 -3.76 -1.02 13.65
CA ALA A 110 -4.81 -1.50 14.55
C ALA A 110 -6.16 -1.65 13.83
N ALA A 111 -6.46 -0.79 12.86
CA ALA A 111 -7.71 -0.81 12.13
C ALA A 111 -7.56 -0.32 10.68
N GLY A 112 -8.41 -0.85 9.80
CA GLY A 112 -8.55 -0.36 8.44
C GLY A 112 -9.68 -1.07 7.69
N LYS A 113 -9.93 -0.61 6.47
CA LYS A 113 -11.02 -1.11 5.64
C LYS A 113 -10.53 -1.49 4.25
N PHE A 114 -11.16 -2.50 3.67
CA PHE A 114 -11.09 -2.77 2.24
C PHE A 114 -12.16 -1.95 1.52
N TYR A 115 -11.71 -1.06 0.64
CA TYR A 115 -12.53 -0.22 -0.19
C TYR A 115 -12.69 -0.84 -1.58
N PHE A 116 -13.93 -1.14 -1.97
CA PHE A 116 -14.32 -1.73 -3.24
C PHE A 116 -14.98 -0.72 -4.19
N GLY A 117 -14.80 -0.94 -5.49
CA GLY A 117 -15.46 -0.16 -6.52
C GLY A 117 -15.41 -0.79 -7.90
N SER A 118 -16.24 -0.28 -8.81
CA SER A 118 -16.27 -0.68 -10.22
C SER A 118 -15.14 -0.04 -11.05
N THR A 119 -14.51 1.01 -10.53
CA THR A 119 -13.34 1.65 -11.14
C THR A 119 -12.27 1.93 -10.10
N LYS A 120 -11.00 1.98 -10.53
CA LYS A 120 -9.86 2.29 -9.66
C LYS A 120 -9.88 3.71 -9.05
N THR A 121 -10.71 4.61 -9.56
CA THR A 121 -10.85 6.00 -9.05
C THR A 121 -12.07 6.18 -8.15
N ASN A 122 -12.95 5.18 -8.03
CA ASN A 122 -14.21 5.29 -7.31
C ASN A 122 -14.46 4.07 -6.41
N LEU A 123 -13.66 3.95 -5.35
CA LEU A 123 -13.79 2.90 -4.33
C LEU A 123 -14.67 3.42 -3.19
N ILE A 124 -15.99 3.18 -3.30
CA ILE A 124 -17.02 3.81 -2.43
C ILE A 124 -17.59 2.87 -1.38
N ASN A 125 -17.49 1.56 -1.59
CA ASN A 125 -18.01 0.56 -0.65
C ASN A 125 -16.87 0.15 0.26
N ALA A 126 -17.07 0.13 1.56
CA ALA A 126 -16.02 -0.18 2.52
C ALA A 126 -16.45 -1.31 3.44
N VAL A 127 -15.56 -2.26 3.67
CA VAL A 127 -15.74 -3.36 4.61
C VAL A 127 -14.60 -3.31 5.62
N ALA A 128 -14.90 -3.44 6.90
CA ALA A 128 -13.89 -3.53 7.95
C ALA A 128 -13.00 -4.76 7.74
N ALA A 129 -11.69 -4.55 7.74
CA ALA A 129 -10.74 -5.66 7.68
C ALA A 129 -10.54 -6.26 9.07
N THR A 130 -10.30 -7.57 9.11
CA THR A 130 -9.68 -8.19 10.29
C THR A 130 -8.18 -7.92 10.22
N VAL A 131 -7.64 -7.26 11.25
CA VAL A 131 -6.19 -6.98 11.36
C VAL A 131 -5.54 -8.01 12.28
N THR A 132 -4.58 -8.76 11.74
CA THR A 132 -3.65 -9.57 12.54
C THR A 132 -2.37 -8.76 12.66
N ALA A 133 -2.14 -8.19 13.84
CA ALA A 133 -1.06 -7.23 14.07
C ALA A 133 0.32 -7.81 13.68
N GLY A 134 1.08 -7.07 12.87
CA GLY A 134 2.40 -7.48 12.40
C GLY A 134 2.40 -8.63 11.38
N ASP A 135 1.24 -9.06 10.86
CA ASP A 135 1.14 -10.17 9.92
C ASP A 135 0.35 -9.76 8.66
N LYS A 136 -0.97 -9.65 8.76
CA LYS A 136 -1.84 -9.46 7.60
C LYS A 136 -3.17 -8.79 7.95
N VAL A 137 -3.81 -8.28 6.91
CA VAL A 137 -5.22 -7.84 6.93
C VAL A 137 -6.05 -8.76 6.04
N ALA A 138 -7.26 -9.08 6.47
CA ALA A 138 -8.08 -10.09 5.81
C ALA A 138 -9.59 -9.78 5.82
N LEU A 139 -10.30 -10.36 4.87
CA LEU A 139 -11.74 -10.62 4.92
C LEU A 139 -11.95 -12.14 4.92
N VAL A 140 -12.94 -12.60 5.70
CA VAL A 140 -13.28 -14.02 5.81
C VAL A 140 -14.77 -14.19 5.58
N ALA A 141 -15.11 -14.92 4.51
CA ALA A 141 -16.47 -15.19 4.07
C ALA A 141 -17.39 -13.95 4.03
N GLU A 142 -16.85 -12.80 3.59
CA GLU A 142 -17.59 -11.54 3.59
C GLU A 142 -18.65 -11.49 2.48
N ASP A 143 -19.89 -11.15 2.83
CA ASP A 143 -20.95 -10.92 1.85
C ASP A 143 -20.86 -9.52 1.23
N CYS A 144 -20.28 -9.46 0.03
CA CYS A 144 -20.17 -8.25 -0.77
C CYS A 144 -21.24 -8.16 -1.87
N SER A 145 -22.30 -8.99 -1.82
CA SER A 145 -23.31 -9.10 -2.89
C SER A 145 -24.14 -7.82 -3.09
N ALA A 146 -24.16 -6.94 -2.09
CA ALA A 146 -24.82 -5.65 -2.16
C ALA A 146 -24.19 -4.69 -3.20
N PHE A 147 -22.91 -4.89 -3.55
CA PHE A 147 -22.19 -3.97 -4.46
C PHE A 147 -21.23 -4.64 -5.44
N LEU A 148 -20.98 -5.95 -5.33
CA LEU A 148 -20.28 -6.73 -6.34
C LEU A 148 -21.26 -7.45 -7.28
N THR A 149 -20.84 -7.63 -8.52
CA THR A 149 -21.62 -8.38 -9.52
C THR A 149 -20.74 -9.46 -10.13
N ALA A 150 -21.19 -10.71 -10.07
CA ALA A 150 -20.48 -11.85 -10.61
C ALA A 150 -20.06 -11.61 -12.08
N GLY A 151 -18.82 -11.95 -12.41
CA GLY A 151 -18.22 -11.76 -13.73
C GLY A 151 -17.86 -10.33 -14.11
N VAL A 152 -18.16 -9.32 -13.28
CA VAL A 152 -17.83 -7.91 -13.54
C VAL A 152 -16.55 -7.54 -12.80
N LYS A 153 -15.59 -6.95 -13.52
CA LYS A 153 -14.32 -6.51 -12.94
C LYS A 153 -14.55 -5.56 -11.76
N ALA A 154 -13.99 -5.90 -10.61
CA ALA A 154 -14.00 -5.09 -9.40
C ALA A 154 -12.57 -4.66 -9.03
N PHE A 155 -12.48 -3.57 -8.29
CA PHE A 155 -11.24 -3.03 -7.73
C PHE A 155 -11.34 -3.02 -6.21
N VAL A 156 -10.21 -3.25 -5.53
CA VAL A 156 -10.12 -3.21 -4.07
C VAL A 156 -8.82 -2.56 -3.61
N GLN A 157 -8.89 -1.82 -2.51
CA GLN A 157 -7.73 -1.22 -1.85
C GLN A 157 -7.91 -1.29 -0.34
N PHE A 158 -6.90 -1.72 0.40
CA PHE A 158 -6.86 -1.56 1.83
C PHE A 158 -6.39 -0.16 2.20
N ARG A 159 -7.06 0.46 3.18
CA ARG A 159 -6.63 1.73 3.76
C ARG A 159 -6.78 1.68 5.29
N PRO A 160 -5.73 2.05 6.04
CA PRO A 160 -5.83 2.26 7.48
C PRO A 160 -6.88 3.32 7.82
N ASP A 161 -7.53 3.17 8.97
CA ASP A 161 -8.54 4.12 9.43
C ASP A 161 -7.92 5.46 9.85
N ALA A 162 -8.74 6.51 9.88
CA ALA A 162 -8.31 7.81 10.39
C ALA A 162 -7.91 7.68 11.88
N ALA A 163 -6.83 8.37 12.27
CA ALA A 163 -6.18 8.29 13.57
C ALA A 163 -5.53 6.93 13.90
N ASP A 164 -5.45 5.99 12.96
CA ASP A 164 -4.59 4.82 13.09
C ASP A 164 -3.10 5.23 13.02
N GLY A 165 -2.22 4.50 13.70
CA GLY A 165 -0.78 4.77 13.69
C GLY A 165 -0.14 4.64 12.30
N CYS A 166 -0.82 3.97 11.38
CA CYS A 166 -0.44 3.79 9.99
C CYS A 166 -1.32 4.60 9.01
N GLU A 167 -2.07 5.62 9.48
CA GLU A 167 -2.94 6.44 8.63
C GLU A 167 -2.21 6.93 7.36
N GLY A 168 -2.86 6.77 6.21
CA GLY A 168 -2.31 7.15 4.90
C GLY A 168 -1.36 6.13 4.28
N ALA A 169 -0.97 5.06 4.99
CA ALA A 169 -0.28 3.92 4.40
C ALA A 169 -1.28 3.05 3.62
N ASP A 170 -1.74 3.55 2.47
CA ASP A 170 -2.64 2.83 1.58
C ASP A 170 -1.96 1.61 0.92
N SER A 171 -2.70 0.53 0.66
CA SER A 171 -2.22 -0.50 -0.26
C SER A 171 -2.22 -0.02 -1.71
N GLY A 172 -1.59 -0.78 -2.61
CA GLY A 172 -1.89 -0.72 -4.05
C GLY A 172 -3.38 -0.99 -4.33
N ILE A 173 -3.87 -0.61 -5.52
CA ILE A 173 -5.23 -0.88 -5.95
C ILE A 173 -5.26 -2.18 -6.77
N TYR A 174 -5.79 -3.24 -6.19
CA TYR A 174 -5.91 -4.54 -6.81
C TYR A 174 -7.19 -4.64 -7.64
N ASN A 175 -7.26 -5.66 -8.50
CA ASN A 175 -8.46 -5.96 -9.27
C ASN A 175 -8.70 -7.46 -9.40
N PHE A 176 -9.97 -7.84 -9.49
CA PHE A 176 -10.40 -9.23 -9.61
C PHE A 176 -11.75 -9.31 -10.32
N TYR A 177 -12.17 -10.53 -10.65
CA TYR A 177 -13.50 -10.83 -11.15
C TYR A 177 -14.18 -11.71 -10.10
N PRO A 178 -15.23 -11.24 -9.42
CA PRO A 178 -15.98 -12.06 -8.49
C PRO A 178 -16.76 -13.12 -9.25
N ALA A 179 -16.99 -14.26 -8.61
CA ALA A 179 -17.80 -15.38 -9.09
C ALA A 179 -19.23 -15.31 -8.54
#